data_AF-A0A1A2ZJY8-F1
#
_entry.id   AF-A0A1A2ZJY8-F1
#
_cell.length_a   1.000
_cell.length_b   1.000
_cell.length_c   1.000
_cell.angle_alpha   90.00
_cell.angle_beta   90.00
_cell.angle_gamma   90.00
#
_symmetry.space_group_name_H-M   'P 1'
#
loop_
_entity.id
_entity.type
_entity.pdbx_description
1 polymer ?
#
loop_
_entity_poly.entity_id
_entity_poly.type
_entity_poly.pdbx_seq_one_letter_code
_entity_poly.pdbx_strand_id
1 'polypeptide(L)'
;MLHDALQIIPSDAAHDEVWNFLTLVVFPDIAVLRFPDMHPSRMLGSKRNALRRAWLRRDTFGDLTDRYPRPLGEDEMVGLFERSAMARNRPLIRALGSAVMEYSGPARSEWARALYKRVRYSTGPRSLDGFTEEDLAPLIRGDEVAHSPLGRRHRLSEALKQRDQ
;
A
#
# COMPACT_ATOMS: atom_id res chain seq x y z
N MET A 1 4.53 11.16 -14.82
CA MET A 1 3.87 11.41 -16.12
C MET A 1 2.40 11.02 -16.14
N LEU A 2 1.99 9.73 -16.05
CA LEU A 2 0.54 9.38 -16.10
C LEU A 2 -0.26 9.92 -14.89
N HIS A 3 0.26 9.73 -13.67
CA HIS A 3 -0.38 10.21 -12.44
C HIS A 3 -0.51 11.74 -12.42
N ASP A 4 0.58 12.44 -12.72
CA ASP A 4 0.64 13.91 -12.72
C ASP A 4 -0.31 14.53 -13.76
N ALA A 5 -0.50 13.87 -14.91
CA ALA A 5 -1.36 14.36 -15.98
C ALA A 5 -2.85 14.08 -15.76
N LEU A 6 -3.20 12.94 -15.16
CA LEU A 6 -4.60 12.53 -14.99
C LEU A 6 -5.29 13.24 -13.82
N GLN A 7 -4.55 13.64 -12.78
CA GLN A 7 -5.07 14.32 -11.57
C GLN A 7 -6.39 13.73 -11.02
N ILE A 8 -6.57 12.41 -11.13
CA ILE A 8 -7.78 11.71 -10.70
C ILE A 8 -7.87 11.80 -9.17
N ILE A 9 -9.02 12.21 -8.66
CA ILE A 9 -9.28 12.21 -7.23
C ILE A 9 -9.43 10.77 -6.71
N PRO A 10 -9.05 10.48 -5.45
CA PRO A 10 -9.08 9.11 -4.92
C PRO A 10 -10.44 8.40 -5.00
N SER A 11 -11.54 9.17 -4.91
CA SER A 11 -12.91 8.66 -5.07
C SER A 11 -13.12 8.07 -6.46
N ASP A 12 -12.71 8.78 -7.51
CA ASP A 12 -12.89 8.35 -8.89
C ASP A 12 -11.96 7.19 -9.22
N ALA A 13 -10.72 7.24 -8.73
CA ALA A 13 -9.75 6.14 -8.84
C ALA A 13 -10.23 4.83 -8.18
N ALA A 14 -11.21 4.87 -7.28
CA ALA A 14 -11.79 3.69 -6.66
C ALA A 14 -12.76 2.92 -7.59
N HIS A 15 -13.35 3.59 -8.57
CA HIS A 15 -14.36 3.03 -9.48
C HIS A 15 -13.70 2.29 -10.65
N ASP A 16 -14.19 1.09 -10.94
CA ASP A 16 -13.64 0.25 -12.02
C ASP A 16 -13.95 0.87 -13.39
N GLU A 17 -15.07 1.60 -13.51
CA GLU A 17 -15.55 2.28 -14.72
C GLU A 17 -14.58 3.36 -15.20
N VAL A 18 -13.94 4.09 -14.28
CA VAL A 18 -12.92 5.09 -14.62
C VAL A 18 -11.75 4.41 -15.33
N TRP A 19 -11.32 3.25 -14.84
CA TRP A 19 -10.23 2.50 -15.45
C TRP A 19 -10.62 1.83 -16.75
N ASN A 20 -11.87 1.35 -16.87
CA ASN A 20 -12.42 0.88 -18.15
C ASN A 20 -12.37 2.00 -19.19
N PHE A 21 -12.88 3.19 -18.86
CA PHE A 21 -12.89 4.33 -19.78
C PHE A 21 -11.47 4.71 -20.21
N LEU A 22 -10.54 4.84 -19.26
CA LEU A 22 -9.16 5.20 -19.58
C LEU A 22 -8.46 4.14 -20.43
N THR A 23 -8.68 2.85 -20.17
CA THR A 23 -7.95 1.77 -20.83
C THR A 23 -8.58 1.35 -22.16
N LEU A 24 -9.89 1.52 -22.33
CA LEU A 24 -10.61 1.09 -23.53
C LEU A 24 -10.93 2.24 -24.50
N VAL A 25 -11.01 3.47 -24.01
CA VAL A 25 -11.42 4.64 -24.81
C VAL A 25 -10.30 5.65 -24.96
N VAL A 26 -9.66 6.07 -23.85
CA VAL A 26 -8.72 7.19 -23.87
C VAL A 26 -7.31 6.77 -24.30
N PHE A 27 -6.79 5.68 -23.73
CA PHE A 27 -5.42 5.20 -23.96
C PHE A 27 -5.36 3.69 -24.28
N PRO A 28 -6.15 3.18 -25.25
CA PRO A 28 -6.13 1.76 -25.61
C PRO A 28 -4.77 1.34 -26.19
N ASP A 29 -4.12 2.21 -26.94
CA ASP A 29 -2.79 2.02 -27.52
C ASP A 29 -1.72 1.77 -26.46
N ILE A 30 -1.71 2.54 -25.37
CA ILE A 30 -0.75 2.37 -24.28
C ILE A 30 -0.95 1.03 -23.56
N ALA A 31 -2.20 0.63 -23.37
CA ALA A 31 -2.52 -0.65 -22.75
C ALA A 31 -2.08 -1.83 -23.63
N VAL A 32 -2.38 -1.77 -24.93
CA VAL A 32 -2.02 -2.80 -25.92
C VAL A 32 -0.51 -2.87 -26.13
N LEU A 33 0.19 -1.74 -26.17
CA LEU A 33 1.65 -1.70 -26.29
C LEU A 33 2.32 -2.48 -25.16
N ARG A 34 1.78 -2.38 -23.94
CA ARG A 34 2.30 -3.07 -22.77
C ARG A 34 1.81 -4.52 -22.65
N PHE A 35 0.59 -4.80 -23.08
CA PHE A 35 -0.06 -6.10 -23.02
C PHE A 35 -0.71 -6.43 -24.37
N PRO A 36 0.09 -6.90 -25.35
CA PRO A 36 -0.39 -7.12 -26.72
C PRO A 36 -1.44 -8.23 -26.84
N ASP A 37 -1.47 -9.15 -25.86
CA ASP A 37 -2.45 -10.22 -25.74
C ASP A 37 -3.84 -9.73 -25.31
N MET A 38 -3.97 -8.45 -24.95
CA MET A 38 -5.22 -7.81 -24.54
C MET A 38 -5.96 -8.57 -23.43
N HIS A 39 -5.21 -9.22 -22.54
CA HIS A 39 -5.81 -10.07 -21.52
C HIS A 39 -6.86 -9.28 -20.70
N PRO A 40 -8.10 -9.79 -20.51
CA PRO A 40 -9.19 -9.02 -19.90
C PRO A 40 -8.86 -8.43 -18.52
N SER A 41 -8.07 -9.13 -17.70
CA SER A 41 -7.65 -8.62 -16.39
C SER A 41 -6.73 -7.39 -16.44
N ARG A 42 -6.09 -7.13 -17.59
CA ARG A 42 -5.22 -5.97 -17.84
C ARG A 42 -5.96 -4.82 -18.50
N MET A 43 -6.99 -5.14 -19.29
CA MET A 43 -7.79 -4.18 -20.05
C MET A 43 -8.98 -3.65 -19.24
N LEU A 44 -9.73 -4.54 -18.58
CA LEU A 44 -10.88 -4.16 -17.77
C LEU A 44 -10.44 -3.62 -16.42
N GLY A 45 -11.22 -2.68 -15.87
CA GLY A 45 -10.95 -1.82 -14.71
C GLY A 45 -10.79 -2.52 -13.36
N SER A 46 -10.70 -3.84 -13.37
CA SER A 46 -10.33 -4.66 -12.21
C SER A 46 -9.05 -4.15 -11.52
N LYS A 47 -8.78 -4.64 -10.30
CA LYS A 47 -7.54 -4.31 -9.57
C LYS A 47 -6.24 -4.60 -10.35
N ARG A 48 -6.31 -5.46 -11.37
CA ARG A 48 -5.19 -5.87 -12.23
C ARG A 48 -4.99 -5.01 -13.48
N ASN A 49 -5.89 -4.04 -13.70
CA ASN A 49 -5.85 -3.14 -14.83
C ASN A 49 -4.49 -2.44 -14.94
N ALA A 50 -3.98 -2.36 -16.17
CA ALA A 50 -2.65 -1.85 -16.45
C ALA A 50 -2.46 -0.40 -15.97
N LEU A 51 -3.37 0.49 -16.34
CA LEU A 51 -3.29 1.92 -16.03
C LEU A 51 -3.59 2.17 -14.55
N ARG A 52 -4.57 1.46 -13.98
CA ARG A 52 -4.88 1.51 -12.55
C ARG A 52 -3.67 1.22 -11.69
N ARG A 53 -2.95 0.15 -12.00
CA ARG A 53 -1.78 -0.26 -11.23
C ARG A 53 -0.61 0.69 -11.41
N ALA A 54 -0.40 1.21 -12.62
CA ALA A 54 0.62 2.21 -12.87
C ALA A 54 0.34 3.50 -12.09
N TRP A 55 -0.91 3.96 -12.10
CA TRP A 55 -1.34 5.14 -11.35
C TRP A 55 -1.23 4.92 -9.84
N LEU A 56 -1.77 3.82 -9.31
CA LEU A 56 -1.76 3.52 -7.88
C LEU A 56 -0.33 3.37 -7.32
N ARG A 57 0.58 2.78 -8.11
CA ARG A 57 2.00 2.70 -7.76
C ARG A 57 2.60 4.10 -7.58
N ARG A 58 2.39 5.00 -8.55
CA ARG A 58 2.93 6.38 -8.48
C ARG A 58 2.25 7.19 -7.39
N ASP A 59 0.94 7.03 -7.20
CA ASP A 59 0.20 7.70 -6.13
C ASP A 59 0.72 7.28 -4.75
N THR A 60 0.89 5.96 -4.53
CA THR A 60 1.22 5.42 -3.21
C THR A 60 2.70 5.51 -2.89
N PHE A 61 3.58 5.33 -3.87
CA PHE A 61 5.03 5.19 -3.69
C PHE A 61 5.85 6.18 -4.50
N GLY A 62 5.25 7.18 -5.14
CA GLY A 62 5.98 8.06 -6.05
C GLY A 62 7.18 8.73 -5.41
N ASP A 63 7.00 9.26 -4.21
CA ASP A 63 8.02 9.88 -3.37
C ASP A 63 9.02 8.88 -2.76
N LEU A 64 8.64 7.60 -2.61
CA LEU A 64 9.52 6.55 -2.09
C LEU A 64 10.38 5.93 -3.21
N THR A 65 9.81 5.78 -4.41
CA THR A 65 10.49 5.23 -5.58
C THR A 65 11.73 6.03 -5.94
N ASP A 66 11.66 7.35 -5.78
CA ASP A 66 12.78 8.25 -6.07
C ASP A 66 13.88 8.20 -4.97
N ARG A 67 13.56 7.66 -3.79
CA ARG A 67 14.48 7.54 -2.63
C ARG A 67 15.24 6.21 -2.57
N TYR A 68 14.69 5.14 -3.12
CA TYR A 68 15.29 3.80 -3.04
C TYR A 68 15.86 3.33 -4.38
N PRO A 69 17.09 2.77 -4.41
CA PRO A 69 17.74 2.34 -5.64
C PRO A 69 17.05 1.14 -6.30
N ARG A 70 16.26 0.37 -5.53
CA ARG A 70 15.57 -0.83 -6.00
C ARG A 70 14.07 -0.78 -5.67
N PRO A 71 13.24 -0.18 -6.55
CA PRO A 71 11.80 -0.08 -6.31
C PRO A 71 11.09 -1.43 -6.26
N LEU A 72 9.82 -1.41 -5.85
CA LEU A 72 8.96 -2.59 -5.77
C LEU A 72 8.68 -3.18 -7.16
N GLY A 73 9.07 -4.44 -7.31
CA GLY A 73 8.74 -5.28 -8.45
C GLY A 73 7.26 -5.66 -8.51
N GLU A 74 6.89 -6.31 -9.59
CA GLU A 74 5.50 -6.70 -9.88
C GLU A 74 4.91 -7.61 -8.79
N ASP A 75 5.63 -8.66 -8.42
CA ASP A 75 5.21 -9.64 -7.41
C ASP A 75 5.00 -9.03 -6.02
N GLU A 76 5.91 -8.14 -5.62
CA GLU A 76 5.89 -7.47 -4.32
C GLU A 76 4.70 -6.50 -4.24
N MET A 77 4.37 -5.81 -5.33
CA MET A 77 3.17 -4.98 -5.42
C MET A 77 1.87 -5.80 -5.41
N VAL A 78 1.82 -6.92 -6.14
CA VAL A 78 0.64 -7.79 -6.16
C VAL A 78 0.33 -8.28 -4.74
N GLY A 79 1.36 -8.70 -3.99
CA GLY A 79 1.21 -9.11 -2.60
C GLY A 79 0.63 -8.01 -1.71
N LEU A 80 1.02 -6.77 -1.97
CA LEU A 80 0.65 -5.61 -1.16
C LEU A 80 -0.77 -5.10 -1.44
N PHE A 81 -1.13 -4.94 -2.73
CA PHE A 81 -2.39 -4.33 -3.15
C PHE A 81 -3.54 -5.32 -3.42
N GLU A 82 -3.27 -6.51 -3.95
CA GLU A 82 -4.36 -7.42 -4.37
C GLU A 82 -4.80 -8.37 -3.25
N ARG A 83 -3.92 -8.65 -2.27
CA ARG A 83 -4.10 -9.78 -1.32
C ARG A 83 -4.29 -9.39 0.14
N SER A 84 -4.24 -8.10 0.47
CA SER A 84 -4.29 -7.64 1.85
C SER A 84 -5.59 -6.87 2.12
N ALA A 85 -6.33 -7.25 3.17
CA ALA A 85 -7.37 -6.38 3.75
C ALA A 85 -6.79 -5.02 4.22
N MET A 86 -5.46 -4.99 4.37
CA MET A 86 -4.61 -3.86 4.73
C MET A 86 -4.49 -2.82 3.61
N ALA A 87 -4.89 -3.14 2.37
CA ALA A 87 -4.81 -2.24 1.23
C ALA A 87 -5.66 -0.96 1.38
N ARG A 88 -6.51 -0.89 2.41
CA ARG A 88 -7.27 0.32 2.78
C ARG A 88 -6.53 1.25 3.74
N ASN A 89 -5.40 0.82 4.30
CA ASN A 89 -4.59 1.63 5.20
C ASN A 89 -3.31 2.07 4.47
N ARG A 90 -3.33 3.30 3.94
CA ARG A 90 -2.20 3.88 3.18
C ARG A 90 -0.90 3.95 3.99
N PRO A 91 -0.89 4.39 5.27
CA PRO A 91 0.31 4.34 6.10
C PRO A 91 0.93 2.93 6.18
N LEU A 92 0.11 1.90 6.39
CA LEU A 92 0.58 0.53 6.47
C LEU A 92 1.17 0.01 5.17
N ILE A 93 0.51 0.29 4.04
CA ILE A 93 1.02 -0.06 2.71
C ILE A 93 2.38 0.60 2.47
N ARG A 94 2.51 1.87 2.84
CA ARG A 94 3.75 2.63 2.67
C ARG A 94 4.87 2.08 3.54
N ALA A 95 4.61 1.85 4.83
CA ALA A 95 5.58 1.28 5.75
C ALA A 95 6.05 -0.12 5.30
N LEU A 96 5.13 -0.97 4.84
CA LEU A 96 5.46 -2.29 4.28
C LEU A 96 6.28 -2.18 2.99
N GLY A 97 5.92 -1.24 2.11
CA GLY A 97 6.65 -0.98 0.88
C GLY A 97 8.09 -0.54 1.15
N SER A 98 8.29 0.41 2.06
CA SER A 98 9.61 0.88 2.48
C SER A 98 10.45 -0.27 3.05
N ALA A 99 9.89 -1.09 3.94
CA ALA A 99 10.59 -2.24 4.50
C ALA A 99 11.04 -3.26 3.44
N VAL A 100 10.26 -3.46 2.38
CA VAL A 100 10.65 -4.30 1.25
C VAL A 100 11.70 -3.62 0.37
N MET A 101 11.61 -2.32 0.14
CA MET A 101 12.63 -1.59 -0.62
C MET A 101 13.99 -1.54 0.10
N GLU A 102 13.99 -1.51 1.44
CA GLU A 102 15.18 -1.56 2.29
C GLU A 102 15.80 -2.96 2.41
N TYR A 103 15.02 -4.01 2.16
CA TYR A 103 15.49 -5.38 2.28
C TYR A 103 16.56 -5.72 1.22
N SER A 104 17.77 -6.00 1.68
CA SER A 104 18.94 -6.33 0.86
C SER A 104 19.24 -7.83 0.78
N GLY A 105 18.47 -8.68 1.46
CA GLY A 105 18.68 -10.12 1.49
C GLY A 105 18.23 -10.85 0.21
N PRO A 106 18.54 -12.16 0.11
CA PRO A 106 18.12 -12.99 -1.03
C PRO A 106 16.60 -13.19 -1.04
N ALA A 107 16.05 -13.56 -2.21
CA ALA A 107 14.64 -13.92 -2.37
C ALA A 107 13.64 -12.87 -1.83
N ARG A 108 13.89 -11.57 -2.11
CA ARG A 108 13.05 -10.44 -1.66
C ARG A 108 11.54 -10.65 -1.84
N SER A 109 11.09 -11.18 -2.98
CA SER A 109 9.66 -11.45 -3.22
C SER A 109 9.08 -12.49 -2.26
N GLU A 110 9.84 -13.53 -1.90
CA GLU A 110 9.40 -14.56 -0.95
C GLU A 110 9.38 -14.02 0.47
N TRP A 111 10.42 -13.27 0.85
CA TRP A 111 10.47 -12.57 2.12
C TRP A 111 9.30 -11.58 2.28
N ALA A 112 9.01 -10.78 1.25
CA ALA A 112 7.90 -9.84 1.23
C ALA A 112 6.55 -10.56 1.42
N ARG A 113 6.34 -11.69 0.72
CA ARG A 113 5.14 -12.53 0.89
C ARG A 113 4.98 -13.02 2.33
N ALA A 114 6.07 -13.48 2.96
CA ALA A 114 6.05 -13.93 4.35
C ALA A 114 5.75 -12.77 5.32
N LEU A 115 6.38 -11.61 5.12
CA LEU A 115 6.11 -10.38 5.87
C LEU A 115 4.63 -10.00 5.78
N TYR A 116 4.08 -9.86 4.58
CA TYR A 116 2.68 -9.45 4.40
C TYR A 116 1.71 -10.41 5.07
N LYS A 117 1.99 -11.72 5.01
CA LYS A 117 1.19 -12.75 5.70
C LYS A 117 1.22 -12.57 7.21
N ARG A 118 2.41 -12.35 7.79
CA ARG A 118 2.58 -12.10 9.24
C ARG A 118 1.84 -10.85 9.67
N VAL A 119 2.08 -9.73 8.99
CA VAL A 119 1.46 -8.45 9.34
C VAL A 119 -0.06 -8.55 9.21
N ARG A 120 -0.59 -9.11 8.13
CA ARG A 120 -2.03 -9.34 7.95
C ARG A 120 -2.64 -10.11 9.11
N TYR A 121 -1.97 -11.17 9.57
CA TYR A 121 -2.44 -11.97 10.71
C TYR A 121 -2.50 -11.13 12.00
N SER A 122 -1.45 -10.34 12.27
CA SER A 122 -1.39 -9.48 13.46
C SER A 122 -2.34 -8.28 13.43
N THR A 123 -2.77 -7.83 12.25
CA THR A 123 -3.66 -6.66 12.08
C THR A 123 -5.14 -7.01 11.93
N GLY A 124 -5.49 -8.28 11.74
CA GLY A 124 -6.83 -8.72 11.30
C GLY A 124 -8.02 -8.06 12.02
N PRO A 125 -8.10 -8.10 13.36
CA PRO A 125 -9.21 -7.49 14.12
C PRO A 125 -8.90 -6.09 14.68
N ARG A 126 -7.77 -5.46 14.32
CA ARG A 126 -7.37 -4.15 14.89
C ARG A 126 -7.80 -3.02 13.97
N SER A 127 -8.50 -2.01 14.52
CA SER A 127 -8.58 -0.71 13.84
C SER A 127 -7.19 -0.08 13.86
N LEU A 128 -6.67 0.19 12.67
CA LEU A 128 -5.41 0.89 12.45
C LEU A 128 -5.65 2.34 12.02
N ASP A 129 -6.88 2.82 12.20
CA ASP A 129 -7.28 4.16 11.83
C ASP A 129 -6.58 5.14 12.78
N GLY A 130 -5.79 6.05 12.21
CA GLY A 130 -5.01 7.04 12.96
C GLY A 130 -3.57 6.64 13.32
N PHE A 131 -3.09 5.47 12.91
CA PHE A 131 -1.67 5.11 13.05
C PHE A 131 -0.84 5.73 11.91
N THR A 132 0.33 6.28 12.26
CA THR A 132 1.32 6.77 11.29
C THR A 132 2.24 5.65 10.80
N GLU A 133 3.05 5.91 9.77
CA GLU A 133 4.08 4.96 9.31
C GLU A 133 5.05 4.57 10.45
N GLU A 134 5.37 5.53 11.33
CA GLU A 134 6.27 5.33 12.49
C GLU A 134 5.63 4.45 13.56
N ASP A 135 4.34 4.67 13.89
CA ASP A 135 3.61 3.83 14.86
C ASP A 135 3.48 2.37 14.38
N LEU A 136 3.53 2.14 13.07
CA LEU A 136 3.42 0.80 12.45
C LEU A 136 4.76 0.09 12.29
N ALA A 137 5.89 0.78 12.42
CA ALA A 137 7.22 0.20 12.27
C ALA A 137 7.52 -1.00 13.21
N PRO A 138 7.09 -1.01 14.49
CA PRO A 138 7.29 -2.16 15.38
C PRO A 138 6.66 -3.45 14.84
N LEU A 139 5.46 -3.34 14.27
CA LEU A 139 4.72 -4.46 13.68
C LEU A 139 5.48 -5.15 12.55
N ILE A 140 6.19 -4.34 11.77
CA ILE A 140 6.97 -4.80 10.61
C ILE A 140 8.22 -5.52 11.09
N ARG A 141 8.91 -4.98 12.09
CA ARG A 141 10.09 -5.58 12.73
C ARG A 141 9.77 -6.90 13.45
N GLY A 142 8.51 -7.12 13.81
CA GLY A 142 8.06 -8.31 14.53
C GLY A 142 7.94 -8.10 16.04
N ASP A 143 8.02 -6.84 16.49
CA ASP A 143 7.79 -6.45 17.87
C ASP A 143 6.28 -6.29 18.10
N GLU A 144 5.78 -6.64 19.30
CA GLU A 144 4.38 -6.39 19.64
C GLU A 144 4.10 -4.88 19.65
N VAL A 145 3.13 -4.44 18.84
CA VAL A 145 2.71 -3.03 18.80
C VAL A 145 2.05 -2.67 20.14
N ALA A 146 2.66 -1.74 20.86
CA ALA A 146 2.08 -1.13 22.04
C ALA A 146 0.75 -0.43 21.67
N HIS A 147 -0.30 -0.82 22.40
CA HIS A 147 -1.70 -0.40 22.33
C HIS A 147 -1.96 1.06 21.86
N SER A 148 -2.87 1.19 20.89
CA SER A 148 -3.65 2.35 20.41
C SER A 148 -3.18 3.78 20.81
N PRO A 149 -3.02 4.72 19.85
CA PRO A 149 -2.80 6.15 20.13
C PRO A 149 -3.86 6.77 21.06
N LEU A 150 -5.08 6.23 21.09
CA LEU A 150 -6.15 6.67 21.99
C LEU A 150 -5.91 6.24 23.46
N GLY A 151 -5.12 5.19 23.70
CA GLY A 151 -4.77 4.73 25.04
C GLY A 151 -3.64 5.52 25.71
N ARG A 152 -2.79 6.21 24.94
CA ARG A 152 -1.70 7.06 25.47
C ARG A 152 -2.25 8.28 26.22
N ARG A 153 -3.39 8.85 25.79
CA ARG A 153 -4.02 9.99 26.49
C ARG A 153 -4.60 9.61 27.86
N HIS A 154 -5.17 8.40 27.99
CA HIS A 154 -5.75 7.95 29.24
C HIS A 154 -4.68 7.57 30.29
N ARG A 155 -3.55 6.98 29.87
CA ARG A 155 -2.46 6.65 30.79
C ARG A 155 -1.64 7.86 31.24
N LEU A 156 -1.50 8.90 30.42
CA LEU A 156 -0.89 10.16 30.86
C LEU A 156 -1.78 10.90 31.87
N SER A 157 -3.11 10.82 31.77
CA SER A 157 -4.00 11.38 32.81
C SER A 157 -3.96 10.59 34.12
N GLU A 158 -3.79 9.28 34.07
CA GLU A 158 -3.66 8.43 35.28
C GLU A 158 -2.28 8.59 35.95
N ALA A 159 -1.20 8.67 35.15
CA ALA A 159 0.15 8.89 35.67
C ALA A 159 0.37 10.31 36.24
N LEU A 160 -0.39 11.30 35.76
CA LEU A 160 -0.39 12.65 36.34
C LEU A 160 -1.22 12.71 37.64
N LYS A 161 -2.30 11.92 37.76
CA LYS A 161 -3.08 11.81 39.01
C LYS A 161 -2.35 11.08 40.14
N GLN A 162 -1.46 10.15 39.83
CA GLN A 162 -0.64 9.44 40.83
C GLN A 162 0.61 10.20 41.30
N ARG A 163 0.92 11.35 40.69
CA ARG A 163 2.03 12.23 41.12
C ARG A 163 1.59 13.34 42.09
N ASP A 164 0.29 13.53 42.26
CA ASP A 164 -0.32 14.54 43.13
C ASP A 164 -0.95 13.93 44.41
N GLN A 165 -0.59 12.68 44.76
CA GLN A 165 -0.88 12.02 46.05
C GLN A 165 0.43 11.60 46.72
#